data_AF-A0A960ZVG8-F1
#
_entry.id   AF-A0A960ZVG8-F1
#
_cell.length_a   1.000
_cell.length_b   1.000
_cell.length_c   1.000
_cell.angle_alpha   90.00
_cell.angle_beta   90.00
_cell.angle_gamma   90.00
#
_symmetry.space_group_name_H-M   'P 1'
#
loop_
_entity.id
_entity.type
_entity.pdbx_description
1 polymer ?
#
loop_
_entity_poly.entity_id
_entity_poly.type
_entity_poly.pdbx_seq_one_letter_code
_entity_poly.pdbx_strand_id
1 'polypeptide(L)'
;MKPEPDPFQNVVEFTGSLFRMEGKGAWTFITIPPHLAPPVTGAWGMTPVIASVDGREWQTTVWTDKSQRSLLPVPKKIRRQKGDGDSVDVVLRMDRDRILGMTQSGKSLPR
;
A
#
# COMPACT_ATOMS: atom_id res chain seq x y z
N MET A 1 6.54 12.51 -29.39
CA MET A 1 6.78 12.17 -27.96
C MET A 1 5.45 11.68 -27.41
N LYS A 2 5.33 10.38 -27.08
CA LYS A 2 4.08 9.89 -26.47
C LYS A 2 4.01 10.47 -25.05
N PRO A 3 2.86 10.97 -24.58
CA PRO A 3 2.74 11.33 -23.18
C PRO A 3 3.05 10.08 -22.34
N GLU A 4 3.92 10.23 -21.35
CA GLU A 4 4.15 9.20 -20.36
C GLU A 4 2.81 8.92 -19.66
N PRO A 5 2.38 7.65 -19.51
CA PRO A 5 1.12 7.35 -18.87
C PRO A 5 1.12 7.91 -17.44
N ASP A 6 0.00 8.55 -17.05
CA ASP A 6 -0.18 9.12 -15.72
C ASP A 6 0.06 8.02 -14.66
N PRO A 7 1.08 8.15 -13.80
CA PRO A 7 1.42 7.11 -12.83
C PRO A 7 0.29 6.82 -11.84
N PHE A 8 -0.64 7.77 -11.64
CA PHE A 8 -1.80 7.58 -10.77
C PHE A 8 -2.91 6.72 -11.41
N GLN A 9 -2.84 6.48 -12.73
CA GLN A 9 -3.74 5.57 -13.45
C GLN A 9 -3.23 4.12 -13.46
N ASN A 10 -1.99 3.87 -12.98
CA ASN A 10 -1.45 2.54 -12.94
C ASN A 10 -2.11 1.72 -11.83
N VAL A 11 -2.80 0.65 -12.23
CA VAL A 11 -3.40 -0.34 -11.34
C VAL A 11 -2.60 -1.62 -11.47
N VAL A 12 -2.18 -2.19 -10.34
CA VAL A 12 -1.51 -3.48 -10.30
C VAL A 12 -2.36 -4.50 -9.58
N GLU A 13 -2.33 -5.73 -10.08
CA GLU A 13 -3.09 -6.86 -9.54
C GLU A 13 -2.15 -8.04 -9.30
N PHE A 14 -2.32 -8.72 -8.18
CA PHE A 14 -1.57 -9.93 -7.86
C PHE A 14 -2.27 -10.74 -6.77
N THR A 15 -1.99 -12.04 -6.72
CA THR A 15 -2.37 -12.88 -5.58
C THR A 15 -1.23 -12.87 -4.55
N GLY A 16 -1.57 -12.63 -3.29
CA GLY A 16 -0.61 -12.59 -2.20
C GLY A 16 -1.06 -13.43 -1.01
N SER A 17 -0.10 -13.98 -0.26
CA SER A 17 -0.37 -14.68 0.98
C SER A 17 -0.34 -13.70 2.16
N LEU A 18 -1.37 -13.77 2.99
CA LEU A 18 -1.41 -13.07 4.26
C LEU A 18 -0.38 -13.69 5.21
N PHE A 19 0.40 -12.84 5.87
CA PHE A 19 1.25 -13.28 6.98
C PHE A 19 1.04 -12.38 8.19
N ARG A 20 1.02 -12.99 9.37
CA ARG A 20 0.80 -12.31 10.64
C ARG A 20 2.11 -12.20 11.39
N MET A 21 2.42 -10.99 11.85
CA MET A 21 3.54 -10.79 12.76
C MET A 21 3.28 -11.49 14.10
N GLU A 22 4.33 -11.82 14.83
CA GLU A 22 4.20 -12.39 16.16
C GLU A 22 3.74 -11.33 17.19
N GLY A 23 3.01 -11.77 18.22
CA GLY A 23 2.62 -10.92 19.36
C GLY A 23 1.12 -10.62 19.52
N LYS A 24 0.74 -10.19 20.72
CA LYS A 24 -0.64 -9.80 21.04
C LYS A 24 -1.01 -8.53 20.27
N GLY A 25 -2.12 -8.59 19.52
CA GLY A 25 -2.55 -7.46 18.67
C GLY A 25 -1.73 -7.28 17.41
N ALA A 26 -0.90 -8.26 17.03
CA ALA A 26 -0.05 -8.16 15.86
C ALA A 26 -0.82 -7.96 14.55
N TRP A 27 -0.20 -7.20 13.66
CA TRP A 27 -0.71 -6.86 12.35
C TRP A 27 -0.57 -8.03 11.36
N THR A 28 -1.46 -8.04 10.38
CA THR A 28 -1.41 -8.94 9.22
C THR A 28 -1.04 -8.11 7.99
N PHE A 29 -0.15 -8.64 7.18
CA PHE A 29 0.39 -7.99 6.00
C PHE A 29 0.36 -8.90 4.77
N ILE A 30 0.58 -8.30 3.62
CA ILE A 30 0.93 -8.95 2.36
C ILE A 30 2.24 -8.35 1.88
N THR A 31 3.16 -9.20 1.39
CA THR A 31 4.37 -8.72 0.73
C THR A 31 4.04 -8.41 -0.73
N ILE A 32 4.31 -7.19 -1.17
CA ILE A 32 4.12 -6.80 -2.56
C ILE A 32 5.35 -7.24 -3.37
N PRO A 33 5.18 -7.94 -4.50
CA PRO A 33 6.29 -8.28 -5.38
C PRO A 33 7.08 -7.02 -5.79
N PRO A 34 8.42 -7.02 -5.77
CA PRO A 34 9.21 -5.81 -5.99
C PRO A 34 8.91 -5.08 -7.31
N HIS A 35 8.57 -5.81 -8.37
CA HIS A 35 8.23 -5.25 -9.69
C HIS A 35 6.82 -4.62 -9.74
N LEU A 36 5.98 -4.84 -8.73
CA LEU A 36 4.65 -4.25 -8.58
C LEU A 36 4.59 -3.23 -7.44
N ALA A 37 5.70 -3.05 -6.71
CA ALA A 37 5.76 -2.11 -5.60
C ALA A 37 5.58 -0.68 -6.13
N PRO A 38 4.69 0.12 -5.51
CA PRO A 38 4.58 1.52 -5.88
C PRO A 38 5.88 2.26 -5.51
N PRO A 39 6.26 3.32 -6.25
CA PRO A 39 7.42 4.11 -5.90
C PRO A 39 7.20 4.80 -4.54
N VAL A 40 8.28 5.03 -3.79
CA VAL A 40 8.23 5.77 -2.52
C VAL A 40 7.91 7.25 -2.80
N THR A 41 6.83 7.76 -2.19
CA THR A 41 6.37 9.15 -2.39
C THR A 41 6.46 10.02 -1.14
N GLY A 42 6.55 9.42 0.04
CA GLY A 42 6.63 10.11 1.32
C GLY A 42 7.90 9.78 2.11
N ALA A 43 8.09 10.49 3.22
CA ALA A 43 9.16 10.19 4.17
C ALA A 43 9.03 8.76 4.71
N TRP A 44 10.16 8.17 5.13
CA TRP A 44 10.22 6.85 5.78
C TRP A 44 9.69 5.69 4.93
N GLY A 45 9.81 5.77 3.59
CA GLY A 45 9.41 4.66 2.71
C GLY A 45 7.91 4.51 2.56
N MET A 46 7.13 5.55 2.83
CA MET A 46 5.67 5.49 2.74
C MET A 46 5.16 5.86 1.35
N THR A 47 4.14 5.14 0.89
CA THR A 47 3.33 5.55 -0.26
C THR A 47 1.85 5.36 0.00
N PRO A 48 1.05 6.46 0.02
CA PRO A 48 -0.40 6.39 0.08
C PRO A 48 -0.98 5.64 -1.12
N VAL A 49 -1.87 4.70 -0.84
CA VAL A 49 -2.50 3.86 -1.85
C VAL A 49 -3.98 3.68 -1.53
N ILE A 50 -4.72 3.30 -2.56
CA ILE A 50 -6.01 2.67 -2.44
C ILE A 50 -5.83 1.20 -2.79
N ALA A 51 -6.10 0.33 -1.83
CA ALA A 51 -5.90 -1.10 -1.94
C ALA A 51 -7.25 -1.82 -1.89
N SER A 52 -7.35 -2.94 -2.60
CA SER A 52 -8.47 -3.88 -2.51
C SER A 52 -7.94 -5.28 -2.22
N VAL A 53 -8.66 -6.01 -1.37
CA VAL A 53 -8.41 -7.43 -1.06
C VAL A 53 -9.73 -8.17 -1.19
N ASP A 54 -9.78 -9.15 -2.09
CA ASP A 54 -11.00 -9.90 -2.42
C ASP A 54 -12.20 -8.97 -2.69
N GLY A 55 -11.98 -7.87 -3.43
CA GLY A 55 -12.99 -6.87 -3.78
C GLY A 55 -13.33 -5.87 -2.67
N ARG A 56 -12.63 -5.86 -1.54
CA ARG A 56 -12.83 -4.90 -0.45
C ARG A 56 -11.81 -3.79 -0.52
N GLU A 57 -12.24 -2.60 -0.95
CA GLU A 57 -11.37 -1.44 -1.08
C GLU A 57 -11.22 -0.66 0.24
N TRP A 58 -10.01 -0.14 0.50
CA TRP A 58 -9.74 0.84 1.55
C TRP A 58 -8.52 1.71 1.23
N GLN A 59 -8.48 2.92 1.81
CA GLN A 59 -7.31 3.78 1.80
C GLN A 59 -6.28 3.30 2.82
N THR A 60 -5.01 3.21 2.40
CA THR A 60 -3.92 2.82 3.29
C THR A 60 -2.59 3.38 2.82
N THR A 61 -1.50 2.87 3.38
CA THR A 61 -0.13 3.24 3.04
C THR A 61 0.68 1.95 2.89
N VAL A 62 1.38 1.83 1.77
CA VAL A 62 2.44 0.82 1.59
C VAL A 62 3.71 1.32 2.27
N TRP A 63 4.38 0.40 2.94
CA TRP A 63 5.65 0.67 3.62
C TRP A 63 6.76 -0.10 2.94
N THR A 64 7.76 0.62 2.43
CA THR A 64 8.96 0.04 1.86
C THR A 64 10.11 0.14 2.85
N ASP A 65 10.65 -1.01 3.26
CA ASP A 65 11.80 -1.04 4.17
C ASP A 65 13.14 -0.77 3.45
N LYS A 66 14.22 -0.69 4.21
CA LYS A 66 15.58 -0.48 3.66
C LYS A 66 16.05 -1.63 2.77
N SER A 67 15.49 -2.82 2.94
CA SER A 67 15.76 -4.02 2.14
C SER A 67 14.92 -4.07 0.86
N GLN A 68 14.21 -2.97 0.52
CA GLN A 68 13.31 -2.87 -0.63
C GLN A 68 12.10 -3.81 -0.57
N ARG A 69 11.75 -4.31 0.61
CA ARG A 69 10.52 -5.08 0.81
C ARG A 69 9.36 -4.10 1.04
N SER A 70 8.33 -4.22 0.21
CA SER A 70 7.11 -3.42 0.31
C SER A 70 5.99 -4.21 0.98
N LEU A 71 5.40 -3.63 2.02
CA LEU A 71 4.38 -4.27 2.87
C LEU A 71 3.04 -3.53 2.77
N LEU A 72 2.00 -4.30 2.50
CA LEU A 72 0.61 -3.84 2.54
C LEU A 72 -0.06 -4.31 3.84
N PRO A 73 -0.42 -3.42 4.77
CA PRO A 73 -1.17 -3.81 5.97
C PRO A 73 -2.62 -4.16 5.62
N VAL A 74 -3.12 -5.29 6.13
CA VAL A 74 -4.49 -5.78 5.88
C VAL A 74 -5.29 -5.84 7.19
N PRO A 75 -6.16 -4.84 7.45
CA PRO A 75 -6.96 -4.78 8.67
C PRO A 75 -7.90 -5.98 8.82
N LYS A 76 -8.20 -6.37 10.06
CA LYS A 76 -9.15 -7.47 10.36
C LYS A 76 -10.51 -7.29 9.67
N LYS A 77 -11.03 -6.06 9.59
CA LYS A 77 -12.29 -5.74 8.91
C LYS A 77 -12.29 -6.03 7.40
N ILE A 78 -11.10 -5.99 6.78
CA ILE A 78 -10.91 -6.26 5.35
C ILE A 78 -10.77 -7.76 5.13
N ARG A 79 -9.82 -8.42 5.80
CA ARG A 79 -9.58 -9.86 5.63
C ARG A 79 -10.68 -10.78 6.19
N ARG A 80 -11.60 -10.25 6.99
CA ARG A 80 -12.69 -11.00 7.65
C ARG A 80 -12.16 -12.21 8.44
N GLN A 81 -12.42 -13.41 7.93
CA GLN A 81 -12.04 -14.68 8.55
C GLN A 81 -10.66 -15.15 8.07
N LYS A 82 -10.16 -14.64 6.94
CA LYS A 82 -8.86 -15.01 6.40
C LYS A 82 -7.72 -14.56 7.34
N GLY A 83 -6.77 -15.44 7.56
CA GLY A 83 -5.69 -15.33 8.53
C GLY A 83 -4.32 -15.56 7.89
N ASP A 84 -3.36 -15.97 8.72
CA ASP A 84 -2.01 -16.30 8.28
C ASP A 84 -2.02 -17.48 7.30
N GLY A 85 -1.24 -17.40 6.23
CA GLY A 85 -1.15 -18.41 5.16
C GLY A 85 -2.25 -18.32 4.09
N ASP A 86 -3.36 -17.64 4.36
CA ASP A 86 -4.45 -17.54 3.39
C ASP A 86 -4.08 -16.66 2.19
N SER A 87 -4.48 -17.10 1.00
CA SER A 87 -4.29 -16.34 -0.23
C SER A 87 -5.45 -15.39 -0.50
N VAL A 88 -5.12 -14.22 -1.02
CA VAL A 88 -6.08 -13.18 -1.39
C VAL A 88 -5.70 -12.51 -2.71
N ASP A 89 -6.71 -12.05 -3.44
CA ASP A 89 -6.49 -11.24 -4.63
C ASP A 89 -6.37 -9.78 -4.23
N VAL A 90 -5.29 -9.14 -4.67
CA VAL A 90 -4.94 -7.76 -4.34
C VAL A 90 -5.03 -6.89 -5.58
N VAL A 91 -5.66 -5.73 -5.43
CA VAL A 91 -5.62 -4.62 -6.40
C VAL A 91 -5.02 -3.41 -5.71
N LEU A 92 -4.10 -2.71 -6.35
CA LEU A 92 -3.40 -1.57 -5.77
C LEU A 92 -3.28 -0.42 -6.78
N ARG A 93 -3.55 0.80 -6.32
CA ARG A 93 -3.28 2.04 -7.06
C ARG A 93 -2.83 3.16 -6.14
N MET A 94 -2.07 4.12 -6.67
CA MET A 94 -1.59 5.27 -5.90
C MET A 94 -2.75 6.20 -5.53
N ASP A 95 -2.75 6.68 -4.29
CA ASP A 95 -3.76 7.63 -3.80
C ASP A 95 -3.34 9.06 -4.18
N ARG A 96 -3.79 9.51 -5.36
CA ARG A 96 -3.45 10.82 -5.93
C ARG A 96 -3.70 11.98 -4.96
N ASP A 97 -4.87 11.99 -4.32
CA ASP A 97 -5.29 13.12 -3.49
C ASP A 97 -4.40 13.24 -2.26
N ARG A 98 -4.06 12.10 -1.62
CA ARG A 98 -3.15 12.11 -0.47
C ARG A 98 -1.72 12.40 -0.88
N ILE A 99 -1.25 11.90 -2.01
CA ILE A 99 0.12 12.14 -2.48
C ILE A 99 0.33 13.61 -2.84
N LEU A 100 -0.57 14.19 -3.66
CA LEU A 100 -0.45 15.59 -4.06
C LEU A 100 -0.75 16.55 -2.91
N GLY A 101 -1.66 16.18 -2.00
CA GLY A 101 -1.93 16.92 -0.77
C GLY A 101 -0.71 16.99 0.16
N MET A 102 0.05 15.90 0.29
CA MET A 102 1.30 15.88 1.07
C MET A 102 2.34 16.85 0.50
N THR A 103 2.52 16.89 -0.81
CA THR A 103 3.47 17.80 -1.47
C THR A 103 3.11 19.28 -1.26
N GLN A 104 1.82 19.62 -1.17
CA GLN A 104 1.37 21.00 -0.95
C GLN A 104 1.45 21.45 0.51
N SER A 105 1.39 20.52 1.47
CA SER A 105 1.39 20.81 2.91
C SER A 105 2.76 21.25 3.49
N GLY A 106 3.81 21.30 2.68
CA GLY A 106 5.15 21.77 3.06
C GLY A 106 5.30 23.28 3.31
N LYS A 107 4.22 24.08 3.25
CA LYS A 107 4.23 25.50 3.63
C LYS A 107 3.43 25.72 4.92
N SER A 108 4.11 25.65 6.06
CA SER A 108 3.90 26.43 7.29
C SER A 108 4.30 25.63 8.54
N LEU A 109 5.52 25.82 9.03
CA LEU A 109 5.75 25.80 10.48
C LEU A 109 5.49 27.23 11.00
N PRO A 110 4.62 27.45 12.00
CA PRO A 110 4.66 28.70 12.74
C PRO A 110 6.01 28.80 13.47
N ARG A 111 6.56 30.02 13.45
CA ARG A 111 7.84 30.39 14.07
C ARG A 111 7.82 30.25 15.57
#